data_AF-A0AAQ4F0Q2-F1
#
_entry.id   AF-A0AAQ4F0Q2-F1
#
_cell.length_a   1.000
_cell.length_b   1.000
_cell.length_c   1.000
_cell.angle_alpha   90.00
_cell.angle_beta   90.00
_cell.angle_gamma   90.00
#
_symmetry.space_group_name_H-M   'P 1'
#
loop_
_entity.id
_entity.type
_entity.pdbx_description
1 polymer ?
#
loop_
_entity_poly.entity_id
_entity_poly.type
_entity_poly.pdbx_seq_one_letter_code
_entity_poly.pdbx_strand_id
1 'polypeptide(L)'
;MLGKEVSMPLGIAPSAMQKMAHEDGEIGTATDPIRFLQIEALPSVVKAVRDRLEVYLDSGVRTGTDVIKALALGAKGVFVGRPALWGLAYNGTDGVSKMLNIFKTEINRTLALMGHSSVYTLRPQDVIRQERYGLL
;
A
#
# COMPACT_ATOMS: atom_id res chain seq x y z
N MET A 1 -16.01 -6.07 11.88
CA MET A 1 -14.64 -5.82 11.37
C MET A 1 -13.77 -7.07 11.47
N LEU A 2 -13.98 -7.96 12.44
CA LEU A 2 -13.70 -9.40 12.26
C LEU A 2 -14.93 -10.11 11.66
N GLY A 3 -14.70 -11.10 10.79
CA GLY A 3 -15.75 -12.01 10.29
C GLY A 3 -16.59 -11.52 9.11
N LYS A 4 -16.28 -10.37 8.49
CA LYS A 4 -16.83 -9.99 7.18
C LYS A 4 -15.72 -10.04 6.15
N GLU A 5 -15.99 -10.71 5.03
CA GLU A 5 -15.10 -10.73 3.87
C GLU A 5 -15.00 -9.30 3.33
N VAL A 6 -13.82 -8.69 3.44
CA VAL A 6 -13.56 -7.35 2.91
C VAL A 6 -12.92 -7.55 1.55
N SER A 7 -13.66 -7.29 0.48
CA SER A 7 -13.21 -7.44 -0.92
C SER A 7 -12.18 -6.38 -1.36
N MET A 8 -11.71 -5.55 -0.42
CA MET A 8 -10.73 -4.50 -0.69
C MET A 8 -9.33 -4.99 -0.33
N PRO A 9 -8.30 -4.67 -1.14
CA PRO A 9 -6.92 -5.07 -0.91
C PRO A 9 -6.22 -4.19 0.15
N LEU A 10 -6.96 -3.77 1.18
CA LEU A 10 -6.52 -2.84 2.22
C LEU A 10 -6.75 -3.45 3.61
N GLY A 11 -5.68 -3.64 4.37
CA GLY A 11 -5.71 -4.06 5.77
C GLY A 11 -5.33 -2.94 6.73
N ILE A 12 -5.72 -3.06 8.01
CA ILE A 12 -5.18 -2.20 9.07
C ILE A 12 -3.92 -2.89 9.63
N ALA A 13 -2.78 -2.20 9.59
CA ALA A 13 -1.54 -2.75 10.13
C ALA A 13 -1.68 -2.91 11.65
N PRO A 14 -1.43 -4.09 12.23
CA PRO A 14 -1.16 -4.17 13.66
C PRO A 14 0.15 -3.41 13.93
N SER A 15 0.12 -2.53 14.93
CA SER A 15 1.27 -1.72 15.31
C SER A 15 2.51 -2.58 15.55
N ALA A 16 3.64 -2.22 14.93
CA ALA A 16 4.98 -2.75 15.19
C ALA A 16 5.31 -4.20 14.76
N MET A 17 5.01 -4.60 13.52
CA MET A 17 5.48 -5.91 12.99
C MET A 17 6.93 -5.92 12.48
N GLN A 18 7.56 -4.78 12.22
CA GLN A 18 8.89 -4.75 11.58
C GLN A 18 9.99 -5.42 12.42
N LYS A 19 9.87 -5.40 13.75
CA LYS A 19 10.80 -6.11 14.65
C LYS A 19 10.64 -7.64 14.60
N MET A 20 9.52 -8.14 14.08
CA MET A 20 9.32 -9.57 13.81
C MET A 20 9.92 -10.00 12.46
N ALA A 21 10.11 -9.05 11.53
CA ALA A 21 10.68 -9.32 10.21
C ALA A 21 12.20 -9.13 10.17
N HIS A 22 12.77 -8.30 11.05
CA HIS A 22 14.21 -8.03 11.12
C HIS A 22 14.60 -7.51 12.51
N GLU A 23 15.79 -7.88 13.00
CA GLU A 23 16.26 -7.52 14.35
C GLU A 23 16.37 -6.00 14.57
N ASP A 24 16.81 -5.28 13.52
CA ASP A 24 16.90 -3.81 13.52
C ASP A 24 15.55 -3.08 13.53
N GLY A 25 14.44 -3.79 13.24
CA GLY A 25 13.10 -3.22 13.20
C GLY A 25 12.99 -1.91 12.40
N GLU A 26 12.32 -0.91 12.99
CA GLU A 26 12.10 0.42 12.38
C GLU A 26 13.41 1.21 12.17
N ILE A 27 14.49 0.87 12.88
CA ILE A 27 15.77 1.61 12.84
C ILE A 27 16.48 1.39 11.49
N GLY A 28 16.45 0.18 10.95
CA GLY A 28 17.05 -0.13 9.65
C GLY A 28 16.40 0.61 8.48
N THR A 29 15.10 0.92 8.58
CA THR A 29 14.38 1.75 7.59
C THR A 29 14.75 3.23 7.74
N ALA A 30 14.97 3.70 8.98
CA ALA A 30 15.24 5.11 9.26
C ALA A 30 16.67 5.55 8.92
N THR A 31 17.64 4.63 8.89
CA THR A 31 19.07 4.95 8.69
C THR A 31 19.49 5.14 7.23
N ASP A 32 18.69 4.71 6.24
CA ASP A 32 18.94 4.95 4.80
C ASP A 32 17.77 5.70 4.10
N PRO A 33 17.53 6.98 4.47
CA PRO A 33 16.33 7.71 4.04
C PRO A 33 16.26 8.06 2.55
N ILE A 34 17.36 7.92 1.80
CA ILE A 34 17.45 8.32 0.39
C ILE A 34 17.42 7.10 -0.56
N ARG A 35 17.57 5.85 -0.05
CA ARG A 35 17.72 4.66 -0.91
C ARG A 35 16.66 3.57 -0.75
N PHE A 36 15.85 3.59 0.31
CA PHE A 36 14.88 2.52 0.58
C PHE A 36 13.50 3.05 0.95
N LEU A 37 12.84 3.73 0.03
CA LEU A 37 11.37 3.82 0.10
C LEU A 37 10.81 2.40 -0.12
N GLN A 38 9.92 1.91 0.75
CA GLN A 38 9.40 0.54 0.66
C GLN A 38 8.77 0.22 -0.70
N ILE A 39 8.14 1.21 -1.34
CA ILE A 39 7.60 1.09 -2.69
C ILE A 39 8.67 0.85 -3.77
N GLU A 40 9.90 1.34 -3.56
CA GLU A 40 11.02 1.17 -4.49
C GLU A 40 11.67 -0.22 -4.38
N ALA A 41 11.64 -0.80 -3.18
CA ALA A 41 12.09 -2.17 -2.93
C ALA A 41 11.07 -3.22 -3.38
N LEU A 42 9.78 -2.88 -3.42
CA LEU A 42 8.69 -3.82 -3.72
C LEU A 42 8.91 -4.62 -5.03
N PRO A 43 9.29 -4.04 -6.17
CA PRO A 43 9.46 -4.80 -7.41
C PRO A 43 10.57 -5.85 -7.34
N SER A 44 11.65 -5.61 -6.59
CA SER A 44 12.75 -6.58 -6.47
C SER A 44 12.34 -7.76 -5.59
N VAL A 45 11.59 -7.50 -4.52
CA VAL A 45 11.02 -8.52 -3.64
C VAL A 45 10.01 -9.39 -4.40
N VAL A 46 9.06 -8.78 -5.11
CA VAL A 46 8.06 -9.50 -5.93
C VAL A 46 8.77 -10.40 -6.96
N LYS A 47 9.81 -9.88 -7.64
CA LYS A 47 10.59 -10.67 -8.60
C LYS A 47 11.33 -11.85 -7.95
N ALA A 48 11.87 -11.68 -6.75
CA ALA A 48 12.60 -12.73 -6.04
C ALA A 48 11.66 -13.83 -5.51
N VAL A 49 10.48 -13.45 -5.03
CA VAL A 49 9.47 -14.37 -4.50
C VAL A 49 8.76 -15.12 -5.63
N ARG A 50 8.46 -14.44 -6.75
CA ARG A 50 7.59 -14.92 -7.83
C ARG A 50 6.22 -15.34 -7.27
N ASP A 51 5.68 -16.46 -7.72
CA ASP A 51 4.35 -16.94 -7.32
C ASP A 51 4.37 -17.83 -6.06
N ARG A 52 5.48 -17.85 -5.33
CA ARG A 52 5.66 -18.76 -4.18
C ARG A 52 4.96 -18.27 -2.92
N LEU A 53 4.80 -16.96 -2.76
CA LEU A 53 4.20 -16.33 -1.58
C LEU A 53 3.48 -15.05 -2.01
N GLU A 54 2.44 -14.66 -1.28
CA GLU A 54 1.81 -13.36 -1.45
C GLU A 54 2.69 -12.26 -0.82
N VAL A 55 2.88 -11.16 -1.55
CA VAL A 55 3.64 -10.00 -1.08
C VAL A 55 2.67 -8.90 -0.71
N TYR A 56 2.78 -8.37 0.50
CA TYR A 56 2.00 -7.21 0.95
C TYR A 56 2.93 -6.02 1.20
N LEU A 57 2.41 -4.81 1.03
CA LEU A 57 3.15 -3.58 1.32
C LEU A 57 2.57 -2.91 2.58
N ASP A 58 3.42 -2.50 3.50
CA ASP A 58 3.07 -1.61 4.60
C ASP A 58 4.03 -0.41 4.60
N SER A 59 3.69 0.61 5.39
CA SER A 59 4.37 1.88 5.55
C SER A 59 4.17 2.86 4.38
N GLY A 60 3.95 4.13 4.72
CA GLY A 60 3.81 5.22 3.76
C GLY A 60 2.47 5.37 3.03
N VAL A 61 1.56 4.39 3.04
CA VAL A 61 0.26 4.47 2.32
C VAL A 61 -0.67 5.53 2.92
N ARG A 62 -0.99 6.59 2.17
CA ARG A 62 -1.84 7.70 2.64
C ARG A 62 -3.02 8.01 1.74
N THR A 63 -2.95 7.62 0.47
CA THR A 63 -3.97 7.91 -0.55
C THR A 63 -4.31 6.68 -1.37
N GLY A 64 -5.43 6.73 -2.10
CA GLY A 64 -5.81 5.66 -3.04
C GLY A 64 -4.78 5.43 -4.15
N THR A 65 -4.05 6.46 -4.61
CA THR A 65 -3.02 6.30 -5.64
C THR A 65 -1.80 5.55 -5.12
N ASP A 66 -1.46 5.67 -3.84
CA ASP A 66 -0.40 4.86 -3.21
C ASP A 66 -0.77 3.38 -3.24
N VAL A 67 -2.04 3.06 -2.94
CA VAL A 67 -2.57 1.69 -3.03
C VAL A 67 -2.45 1.18 -4.46
N ILE A 68 -2.92 1.95 -5.45
CA ILE A 68 -2.88 1.56 -6.86
C ILE A 68 -1.44 1.31 -7.33
N LYS A 69 -0.49 2.16 -6.96
CA LYS A 69 0.93 1.96 -7.30
C LYS A 69 1.47 0.67 -6.70
N ALA A 70 1.20 0.40 -5.42
CA ALA A 70 1.65 -0.83 -4.77
C ALA A 70 1.10 -2.08 -5.45
N LEU A 71 -0.21 -2.08 -5.78
CA LEU A 71 -0.85 -3.20 -6.46
C LEU A 71 -0.29 -3.40 -7.88
N ALA A 72 -0.14 -2.32 -8.64
CA ALA A 72 0.43 -2.37 -9.98
C ALA A 72 1.88 -2.88 -9.98
N LEU A 73 2.64 -2.61 -8.91
CA LEU A 73 4.01 -3.12 -8.70
C LEU A 73 4.06 -4.54 -8.12
N GLY A 74 2.92 -5.20 -7.95
CA GLY A 74 2.83 -6.63 -7.62
C GLY A 74 2.53 -6.95 -6.16
N ALA A 75 2.19 -5.97 -5.32
CA ALA A 75 1.62 -6.27 -4.02
C ALA A 75 0.21 -6.88 -4.16
N LYS A 76 -0.11 -7.87 -3.33
CA LYS A 76 -1.46 -8.45 -3.20
C LYS A 76 -2.43 -7.51 -2.49
N GLY A 77 -1.89 -6.71 -1.58
CA GLY A 77 -2.63 -5.75 -0.77
C GLY A 77 -1.69 -4.87 0.02
N VAL A 78 -2.25 -3.85 0.64
CA VAL A 78 -1.48 -2.90 1.46
C VAL A 78 -2.06 -2.78 2.86
N PHE A 79 -1.22 -2.39 3.82
CA PHE A 79 -1.65 -2.08 5.17
C PHE A 79 -1.56 -0.57 5.47
N VAL A 80 -2.49 -0.09 6.31
CA VAL A 80 -2.51 1.28 6.82
C VAL A 80 -2.42 1.31 8.35
N GLY A 81 -1.36 1.94 8.87
CA GLY A 81 -1.18 2.17 10.30
C GLY A 81 -1.73 3.52 10.76
N ARG A 82 -0.93 4.59 10.64
CA ARG A 82 -1.25 5.95 11.12
C ARG A 82 -2.65 6.46 10.72
N PRO A 83 -3.11 6.33 9.45
CA PRO A 83 -4.46 6.76 9.08
C PRO A 83 -5.58 6.07 9.85
N ALA A 84 -5.41 4.78 10.20
CA ALA A 84 -6.39 4.06 11.01
C ALA A 84 -6.42 4.60 12.45
N LEU A 85 -5.25 4.88 13.04
CA LEU A 85 -5.16 5.49 14.37
C LEU A 85 -5.77 6.90 14.40
N TRP A 86 -5.57 7.70 13.36
CA TRP A 86 -6.18 9.03 13.25
C TRP A 86 -7.70 8.95 13.13
N GLY A 87 -8.22 8.02 12.32
CA GLY A 87 -9.65 7.76 12.23
C GLY A 87 -10.23 7.37 13.59
N LEU A 88 -9.54 6.47 14.30
CA LEU A 88 -9.93 6.04 15.63
C LEU A 88 -9.94 7.20 16.65
N ALA A 89 -8.92 8.05 16.64
CA ALA A 89 -8.85 9.21 17.52
C ALA A 89 -9.91 10.28 17.20
N TYR A 90 -10.28 10.42 15.93
CA TYR A 90 -11.26 11.41 15.49
C TYR A 90 -12.70 11.04 15.90
N ASN A 91 -13.13 9.79 15.66
CA ASN A 91 -14.50 9.37 15.95
C ASN A 91 -14.64 7.85 16.14
N GLY A 92 -13.70 7.24 16.85
CA GLY A 92 -13.72 5.80 17.13
C GLY A 92 -13.85 4.96 15.87
N THR A 93 -14.66 3.90 15.95
CA THR A 93 -14.92 2.98 14.84
C THR A 93 -15.50 3.68 13.60
N ASP A 94 -16.32 4.72 13.78
CA ASP A 94 -16.92 5.47 12.67
C ASP A 94 -15.87 6.29 11.93
N GLY A 95 -14.89 6.84 12.66
CA GLY A 95 -13.77 7.54 12.04
C GLY A 95 -12.86 6.60 11.24
N VAL A 96 -12.61 5.38 11.73
CA VAL A 96 -11.90 4.34 10.95
C VAL A 96 -12.71 3.95 9.71
N SER A 97 -14.03 3.77 9.85
CA SER A 97 -14.92 3.43 8.73
C SER A 97 -14.95 4.54 7.67
N LYS A 98 -14.97 5.80 8.10
CA LYS A 98 -14.86 6.98 7.22
C LYS A 98 -13.52 6.99 6.48
N MET A 99 -12.41 6.71 7.17
CA MET A 99 -11.08 6.59 6.55
C MET A 99 -11.08 5.52 5.44
N LEU A 100 -11.59 4.32 5.72
CA LEU A 100 -11.66 3.24 4.72
C LEU A 100 -12.52 3.62 3.51
N ASN A 101 -13.62 4.35 3.73
CA ASN A 101 -14.48 4.86 2.65
C ASN A 101 -13.78 5.93 1.78
N ILE A 102 -12.93 6.78 2.38
CA ILE A 102 -12.10 7.72 1.64
C ILE A 102 -11.15 6.96 0.71
N PHE A 103 -10.39 6.00 1.23
CA PHE A 103 -9.52 5.15 0.41
C PHE A 103 -10.27 4.46 -0.72
N LYS A 104 -11.43 3.85 -0.42
CA LYS A 104 -12.28 3.21 -1.44
C LYS A 104 -12.67 4.19 -2.56
N THR A 105 -13.07 5.40 -2.19
CA THR A 105 -13.50 6.44 -3.14
C THR A 105 -12.33 6.88 -4.02
N GLU A 106 -11.16 7.07 -3.43
CA GLU A 106 -9.95 7.45 -4.15
C GLU A 106 -9.48 6.36 -5.10
N ILE A 107 -9.44 5.09 -4.65
CA ILE A 107 -9.10 3.93 -5.50
C ILE A 107 -10.04 3.87 -6.71
N ASN A 108 -11.35 3.94 -6.49
CA ASN A 108 -12.33 3.89 -7.58
C ASN A 108 -12.16 5.06 -8.55
N ARG A 109 -11.92 6.27 -8.05
CA ARG A 109 -11.66 7.45 -8.87
C ARG A 109 -10.40 7.28 -9.70
N THR A 110 -9.32 6.78 -9.11
CA THR A 110 -8.05 6.54 -9.82
C THR A 110 -8.20 5.46 -10.88
N LEU A 111 -8.86 4.34 -10.59
CA LEU A 111 -9.15 3.29 -11.58
C LEU A 111 -9.94 3.85 -12.77
N ALA A 112 -11.00 4.61 -12.50
CA ALA A 112 -11.81 5.24 -13.55
C ALA A 112 -10.98 6.19 -14.43
N LEU A 113 -10.10 7.01 -13.82
CA LEU A 113 -9.22 7.92 -14.56
C LEU A 113 -8.15 7.20 -15.38
N MET A 114 -7.70 6.02 -14.92
CA MET A 114 -6.72 5.19 -15.63
C MET A 114 -7.36 4.26 -16.67
N GLY A 115 -8.69 4.18 -16.74
CA GLY A 115 -9.40 3.28 -17.64
C GLY A 115 -9.42 1.81 -17.19
N HIS A 116 -9.23 1.55 -15.89
CA HIS A 116 -9.30 0.22 -15.32
C HIS A 116 -10.67 -0.04 -14.67
N SER A 117 -11.25 -1.20 -14.92
CA SER A 117 -12.53 -1.62 -14.32
C SER A 117 -12.39 -2.23 -12.92
N SER A 118 -11.17 -2.62 -12.54
CA SER A 118 -10.88 -3.27 -11.26
C SER A 118 -9.39 -3.16 -10.91
N VAL A 119 -9.06 -3.27 -9.62
CA VAL A 119 -7.67 -3.37 -9.15
C VAL A 119 -6.93 -4.58 -9.75
N TYR A 120 -7.65 -5.63 -10.15
CA TYR A 120 -7.05 -6.84 -10.72
C TYR A 120 -6.59 -6.67 -12.17
N THR A 121 -6.94 -5.57 -12.84
CA THR A 121 -6.49 -5.28 -14.20
C THR A 121 -5.22 -4.42 -14.23
N LEU A 122 -4.73 -3.98 -13.07
CA LEU A 122 -3.52 -3.19 -12.95
C LEU A 122 -2.27 -3.97 -13.38
N ARG A 123 -1.33 -3.27 -13.99
CA ARG A 123 -0.08 -3.80 -14.55
C ARG A 123 1.08 -2.90 -14.18
N PRO A 124 2.32 -3.42 -14.12
CA PRO A 124 3.50 -2.61 -13.79
C PRO A 124 3.70 -1.39 -14.69
N GLN A 125 3.27 -1.47 -15.95
CA GLN A 125 3.33 -0.37 -16.92
C GLN A 125 2.43 0.83 -16.60
N ASP A 126 1.46 0.65 -15.71
CA ASP A 126 0.56 1.72 -15.30
C ASP A 126 1.24 2.67 -14.28
N VAL A 127 2.47 2.35 -13.84
CA VAL A 127 3.32 3.17 -12.96
C VAL A 127 4.60 3.57 -13.68
N ILE A 128 4.85 4.87 -13.76
CA ILE A 128 6.06 5.43 -14.38
C ILE A 128 6.96 6.03 -13.29
N ARG A 129 8.25 5.69 -13.32
CA ARG A 129 9.26 6.32 -12.47
C ARG A 129 9.68 7.67 -13.05
N GLN A 130 9.78 8.69 -12.20
CA GLN A 130 10.04 10.07 -12.61
C GLN A 130 11.33 10.24 -13.44
N GLU A 131 12.35 9.41 -13.20
CA GLU A 131 13.60 9.39 -13.98
C GLU A 131 13.39 9.21 -15.49
N ARG A 132 12.24 8.65 -15.91
CA ARG A 132 11.86 8.46 -17.32
C ARG A 132 11.20 9.69 -17.97
N TYR A 133 10.87 10.74 -17.22
CA TYR A 133 10.32 11.98 -17.78
C TYR A 133 11.39 12.92 -18.35
N GLY A 134 12.67 12.73 -17.99
CA GLY A 134 13.77 13.56 -18.52
C GLY A 134 14.31 13.13 -19.89
N LEU A 135 13.68 12.14 -20.53
CA LEU A 135 14.10 11.55 -21.81
C LEU A 135 13.02 11.68 -22.91
N LEU A 136 11.95 12.42 -22.65
CA LEU A 136 10.91 12.83 -23.61
C LEU A 136 10.94 14.34 -23.75
#